data_AF-A0A1D7Y215-F1
#
_entry.id   AF-A0A1D7Y215-F1
#
_cell.length_a   1.000
_cell.length_b   1.000
_cell.length_c   1.000
_cell.angle_alpha   90.00
_cell.angle_beta   90.00
_cell.angle_gamma   90.00
#
_symmetry.space_group_name_H-M   'P 1'
#
loop_
_entity.id
_entity.type
_entity.pdbx_description
1 polymer ?
#
loop_
_entity_poly.entity_id
_entity_poly.type
_entity_poly.pdbx_seq_one_letter_code
_entity_poly.pdbx_strand_id
1 'polypeptide(L)' 'MIENNKILFGVGCIIFGVVFLYYNFNNNDYKNDRAWDIAMIFKGLVGGLAVILIGIIAILMHFNFL' A
#
# COMPACT_ATOMS: atom_id res chain seq x y z
N MET A 1 -23.59 1.08 -11.32
CA MET A 1 -22.47 2.04 -11.50
C MET A 1 -21.71 2.32 -10.20
N ILE A 2 -22.39 2.63 -9.09
CA ILE A 2 -21.74 2.93 -7.80
C ILE A 2 -20.94 1.73 -7.23
N GLU A 3 -21.40 0.51 -7.47
CA GLU A 3 -20.75 -0.72 -6.98
C GLU A 3 -19.43 -1.05 -7.69
N ASN A 4 -19.40 -0.99 -9.02
CA ASN A 4 -18.17 -1.18 -9.81
C ASN A 4 -17.08 -0.17 -9.44
N ASN A 5 -17.46 1.02 -8.98
CA ASN A 5 -16.51 2.05 -8.54
C ASN A 5 -15.78 1.65 -7.25
N LYS A 6 -16.40 0.85 -6.37
CA LYS A 6 -15.75 0.37 -5.13
C LYS A 6 -14.68 -0.68 -5.40
N ILE A 7 -14.97 -1.62 -6.32
CA ILE A 7 -13.97 -2.61 -6.78
C ILE A 7 -12.81 -1.88 -7.45
N LEU A 8 -13.09 -0.96 -8.38
CA LEU A 8 -12.06 -0.22 -9.10
C LEU A 8 -11.19 0.60 -8.13
N PHE A 9 -11.80 1.23 -7.14
CA PHE A 9 -11.09 1.95 -6.08
C PHE A 9 -10.19 1.02 -5.25
N GLY A 10 -10.73 -0.11 -4.78
CA GLY A 10 -9.96 -1.06 -3.96
C GLY A 10 -8.79 -1.67 -4.71
N VAL A 11 -9.00 -2.09 -5.96
CA VAL A 11 -7.93 -2.58 -6.84
C VAL A 11 -6.89 -1.48 -7.10
N GLY A 12 -7.33 -0.24 -7.31
CA GLY A 12 -6.45 0.92 -7.47
C GLY A 12 -5.56 1.16 -6.23
N CYS A 13 -6.13 1.09 -5.03
CA CYS A 13 -5.38 1.20 -3.77
C CYS A 13 -4.33 0.08 -3.64
N ILE A 14 -4.67 -1.16 -3.99
CA ILE A 14 -3.72 -2.28 -3.93
C ILE A 14 -2.56 -2.05 -4.91
N ILE A 15 -2.86 -1.72 -6.18
CA ILE A 15 -1.83 -1.46 -7.19
C ILE A 15 -0.93 -0.30 -6.75
N PHE A 16 -1.52 0.80 -6.28
CA PHE A 16 -0.76 1.95 -5.81
C PHE A 16 0.13 1.60 -4.61
N GLY A 17 -0.40 0.86 -3.64
CA GLY A 17 0.37 0.42 -2.47
C GLY A 17 1.53 -0.50 -2.83
N VAL A 18 1.34 -1.43 -3.76
CA VAL A 18 2.41 -2.31 -4.26
C VAL A 18 3.48 -1.52 -5.00
N VAL A 19 3.09 -0.61 -5.90
CA VAL A 19 4.04 0.26 -6.62
C VAL A 19 4.82 1.14 -5.63
N PHE A 20 4.13 1.73 -4.66
CA PHE A 20 4.76 2.54 -3.61
C PHE A 20 5.79 1.75 -2.82
N LEU A 21 5.45 0.52 -2.39
CA LEU A 21 6.40 -0.37 -1.71
C LEU A 21 7.58 -0.74 -2.60
N TYR A 22 7.34 -1.04 -3.87
CA TYR A 22 8.41 -1.33 -4.82
C TYR A 22 9.40 -0.17 -4.92
N TYR A 23 8.93 1.07 -5.08
CA TYR A 23 9.81 2.25 -5.09
C TYR A 23 10.53 2.45 -3.75
N ASN A 24 9.84 2.18 -2.64
CA ASN A 24 10.45 2.29 -1.31
C ASN A 24 11.57 1.27 -1.10
N PHE A 25 11.44 0.04 -1.60
CA PHE A 25 12.49 -0.98 -1.47
C PHE A 25 13.56 -0.91 -2.54
N ASN A 26 13.24 -0.40 -3.72
CA ASN A 26 14.16 -0.30 -4.85
C ASN A 26 15.07 0.95 -4.77
N ASN A 27 14.88 1.80 -3.76
CA ASN A 27 15.77 2.94 -3.53
C ASN A 27 17.11 2.43 -3.00
N ASN A 28 18.14 2.49 -3.85
CA ASN A 28 19.49 2.02 -3.53
C ASN A 28 20.24 2.89 -2.49
N ASP A 29 19.65 4.00 -2.05
CA ASP A 29 20.24 4.93 -1.09
C ASP A 29 20.25 4.40 0.36
N TYR A 30 19.49 3.35 0.66
CA TYR A 30 19.43 2.75 2.00
C TYR A 30 20.66 1.91 2.39
N LYS A 31 21.74 1.95 1.60
CA LYS A 31 23.00 1.23 1.85
C LYS A 31 23.87 1.84 2.95
N ASN A 32 23.48 2.97 3.53
CA ASN A 32 24.19 3.57 4.64
C ASN A 32 23.50 3.17 5.95
N ASP A 33 24.22 2.53 6.87
CA ASP A 33 23.75 1.99 8.15
C ASP A 33 23.32 3.07 9.18
N ARG A 34 22.59 4.10 8.75
CA ARG A 34 22.06 5.13 9.61
C ARG A 34 20.69 4.69 10.11
N ALA A 35 20.47 4.76 11.42
CA ALA A 35 19.17 4.46 12.04
C ALA A 35 18.01 5.24 11.39
N TRP A 36 18.30 6.44 10.87
CA TRP A 36 17.35 7.27 10.14
C TRP A 36 16.87 6.65 8.82
N ASP A 37 17.77 6.01 8.07
CA ASP A 37 17.47 5.40 6.77
C ASP A 37 16.58 4.16 6.96
N ILE A 38 16.86 3.36 7.98
CA ILE A 38 16.01 2.23 8.41
C ILE A 38 14.62 2.71 8.85
N ALA A 39 14.54 3.79 9.62
CA ALA A 39 13.26 4.36 10.05
C ALA A 39 12.42 4.86 8.86
N MET A 40 13.06 5.40 7.83
CA MET A 40 12.37 5.81 6.59
C MET A 40 11.81 4.61 5.82
N ILE A 41 12.56 3.50 5.71
CA ILE A 41 12.07 2.27 5.08
C ILE A 41 10.87 1.72 5.85
N PHE A 42 10.95 1.64 7.18
CA PHE A 42 9.84 1.16 8.00
C PHE A 42 8.59 2.04 7.85
N LYS A 43 8.75 3.37 7.83
CA LYS A 43 7.65 4.29 7.59
C LYS A 43 7.01 4.07 6.22
N GLY A 44 7.84 3.84 5.19
CA GLY A 44 7.41 3.49 3.84
C GLY A 44 6.65 2.17 3.78
N LEU A 45 7.18 1.12 4.40
CA LEU A 45 6.55 -0.19 4.51
C LEU A 45 5.18 -0.08 5.18
N VAL A 46 5.10 0.54 6.36
CA VAL A 46 3.85 0.67 7.11
C VAL A 46 2.81 1.46 6.31
N GLY A 47 3.23 2.55 5.66
CA GLY A 47 2.34 3.35 4.81
C GLY A 47 1.80 2.57 3.61
N GLY A 48 2.67 1.87 2.88
CA GLY A 48 2.27 1.07 1.71
C GLY A 48 1.34 -0.10 2.09
N LEU A 49 1.65 -0.80 3.18
CA LEU A 49 0.80 -1.88 3.69
C LEU A 49 -0.57 -1.37 4.15
N ALA A 50 -0.64 -0.21 4.81
CA ALA A 50 -1.91 0.38 5.21
C ALA A 50 -2.81 0.69 4.01
N VAL A 51 -2.25 1.20 2.91
CA VAL A 51 -3.01 1.48 1.68
C VAL A 51 -3.53 0.20 1.04
N ILE A 52 -2.73 -0.87 1.02
CA ILE A 52 -3.16 -2.19 0.52
C ILE A 52 -4.31 -2.72 1.38
N LEU A 53 -4.21 -2.63 2.71
CA LEU A 53 -5.27 -3.06 3.62
C LEU A 53 -6.57 -2.29 3.41
N ILE A 54 -6.51 -0.97 3.19
CA ILE A 54 -7.69 -0.17 2.85
C ILE A 54 -8.35 -0.66 1.55
N GLY A 55 -7.54 -0.98 0.53
CA GLY A 55 -8.04 -1.53 -0.73
C GLY A 55 -8.73 -2.89 -0.55
N ILE A 56 -8.14 -3.77 0.25
CA ILE A 56 -8.73 -5.08 0.58
C ILE A 56 -10.05 -4.91 1.34
N ILE A 57 -10.10 -4.04 2.36
CA ILE A 57 -11.31 -3.77 3.13
C ILE A 57 -12.43 -3.23 2.23
N ALA A 58 -12.11 -2.30 1.32
CA ALA A 58 -13.08 -1.75 0.38
C ALA A 58 -13.69 -2.83 -0.54
N ILE A 59 -12.88 -3.80 -0.96
CA ILE A 59 -13.34 -4.95 -1.75
C ILE A 59 -14.19 -5.90 -0.90
N LEU A 60 -13.77 -6.23 0.32
CA LEU A 60 -14.52 -7.13 1.21
C LEU A 60 -15.89 -6.57 1.59
N MET A 61 -15.97 -5.27 1.88
CA MET A 61 -17.23 -4.56 2.12
C MET A 61 -18.14 -4.56 0.89
N HIS A 62 -17.59 -4.61 -0.32
CA HIS A 62 -18.40 -4.73 -1.52
C HIS A 62 -19.06 -6.11 -1.63
N PHE A 63 -18.38 -7.18 -1.20
CA PHE A 63 -18.91 -8.54 -1.24
C PHE A 63 -19.75 -8.93 -0.01
N ASN A 64 -20.06 -8.00 0.90
CA ASN A 64 -20.75 -8.26 2.18
C ASN A 64 -20.08 -9.38 3.02
N PHE A 65 -18.77 -9.57 2.88
CA PHE A 65 -17.99 -10.48 3.73
C PHE A 65 -17.68 -9.87 5.11
N LEU A 66 -17.95 -8.58 5.28
CA LEU A 66 -17.76 -7.73 6.46
C LEU A 66 -19.00 -6.85 6.62
#